data_AF-A0A9C9TGE0-F1
#
_entry.id   AF-A0A9C9TGE0-F1
#
_cell.length_a   1.000
_cell.length_b   1.000
_cell.length_c   1.000
_cell.angle_alpha   90.00
_cell.angle_beta   90.00
_cell.angle_gamma   90.00
#
_symmetry.space_group_name_H-M   'P 1'
#
loop_
_entity.id
_entity.type
_entity.pdbx_description
1 polymer ?
#
loop_
_entity_poly.entity_id
_entity_poly.type
_entity_poly.pdbx_seq_one_letter_code
_entity_poly.pdbx_strand_id
1 'polypeptide(L)' 'MSTSMSKASDGSFSRVEVITSVQRRRRWSTAEKVRLVEEAMQPGMSVSYVAR' A
#
# COMPACT_ATOMS: atom_id res chain seq x y z
N MET A 1 -23.74 -41.16 11.21
CA MET A 1 -22.56 -40.28 11.39
C MET A 1 -22.71 -39.12 10.43
N SER A 2 -22.72 -37.90 10.96
CA SER A 2 -22.96 -36.65 10.25
C SER A 2 -21.79 -36.27 9.35
N THR A 3 -22.07 -35.78 8.14
CA THR A 3 -21.12 -34.95 7.40
C THR A 3 -21.84 -33.68 6.93
N SER A 4 -21.65 -32.61 7.70
CA SER A 4 -21.99 -31.24 7.32
C SER A 4 -21.00 -30.80 6.24
N MET A 5 -21.45 -30.66 4.98
CA MET A 5 -20.67 -29.90 3.99
C MET A 5 -20.78 -28.43 4.36
N SER A 6 -19.72 -27.89 4.96
CA SER A 6 -19.57 -26.47 5.23
C SER A 6 -19.65 -25.67 3.93
N LYS A 7 -20.57 -24.70 3.93
CA LYS A 7 -20.77 -23.62 2.97
C LYS A 7 -19.44 -23.21 2.32
N ALA A 8 -19.35 -23.40 1.00
CA ALA A 8 -18.28 -22.78 0.22
C ALA A 8 -18.29 -21.28 0.53
N SER A 9 -17.16 -20.77 1.01
CA SER A 9 -16.92 -19.35 1.19
C SER A 9 -17.14 -18.68 -0.15
N ASP A 10 -18.30 -18.04 -0.29
CA ASP A 10 -18.60 -17.06 -1.33
C ASP A 10 -17.38 -16.13 -1.42
N GLY A 11 -16.79 -16.08 -2.61
CA GLY A 11 -15.49 -15.45 -2.84
C GLY A 11 -15.52 -14.04 -2.26
N SER A 12 -14.68 -13.80 -1.25
CA SER A 12 -14.55 -12.47 -0.67
C SER A 12 -13.95 -11.54 -1.71
N PHE A 13 -14.80 -10.90 -2.51
CA PHE A 13 -14.38 -9.80 -3.35
C PHE A 13 -13.79 -8.74 -2.42
N SER A 14 -12.48 -8.53 -2.50
CA SER A 14 -11.82 -7.46 -1.76
C SER A 14 -12.49 -6.15 -2.18
N ARG A 15 -13.05 -5.42 -1.21
CA ARG A 15 -13.69 -4.13 -1.44
C ARG A 15 -12.71 -3.21 -2.17
N VAL A 16 -13.03 -2.83 -3.41
CA VAL A 16 -12.27 -1.85 -4.19
C VAL A 16 -12.83 -0.47 -3.86
N GLU A 17 -11.99 0.39 -3.28
CA GLU A 17 -12.34 1.78 -3.00
C GLU A 17 -11.80 2.69 -4.11
N VAL A 18 -12.70 3.38 -4.80
CA VAL A 18 -12.35 4.34 -5.86
C VAL A 18 -12.25 5.73 -5.24
N ILE A 19 -11.03 6.28 -5.20
CA ILE A 19 -10.78 7.64 -4.71
C ILE A 19 -11.18 8.62 -5.82
N THR A 20 -12.34 9.26 -5.68
CA THR A 20 -12.90 10.21 -6.67
C THR A 20 -12.56 11.67 -6.40
N SER A 21 -11.86 11.97 -5.28
CA SER A 21 -11.53 13.34 -4.88
C SER A 21 -10.27 13.87 -5.59
N VAL A 22 -10.22 15.18 -5.80
CA VAL A 22 -9.01 15.87 -6.29
C VAL A 22 -8.02 15.98 -5.13
N GLN A 23 -7.25 14.92 -4.89
CA GLN A 23 -6.12 14.97 -3.97
C GLN A 23 -4.91 15.52 -4.74
N ARG A 24 -4.45 16.72 -4.39
CA ARG A 24 -3.24 17.28 -5.00
C ARG A 24 -2.05 16.39 -4.62
N ARG A 25 -1.49 15.71 -5.62
CA ARG A 25 -0.22 15.00 -5.45
C ARG A 25 0.83 15.97 -4.95
N ARG A 26 1.55 15.58 -3.90
CA ARG A 26 2.75 16.31 -3.49
C ARG A 26 3.70 16.39 -4.67
N ARG A 27 4.14 17.60 -4.99
CA ARG A 27 5.24 17.80 -5.93
C ARG A 27 6.53 17.72 -5.16
N TRP A 28 7.42 16.87 -5.64
CA TRP A 28 8.77 16.73 -5.12
C TRP A 28 9.72 17.35 -6.13
N SER A 29 10.53 18.29 -5.67
CA SER A 29 11.72 18.72 -6.41
C SER A 29 12.67 17.55 -6.59
N THR A 30 13.59 17.67 -7.55
CA THR A 30 14.64 16.67 -7.77
C THR A 30 15.50 16.48 -6.52
N ALA A 31 15.86 17.57 -5.85
CA ALA A 31 16.64 17.54 -4.62
C ALA A 31 15.93 16.77 -3.49
N GLU A 32 14.62 16.98 -3.31
CA GLU A 32 13.89 16.23 -2.29
C GLU A 32 13.77 14.74 -2.64
N LYS A 33 13.61 14.40 -3.93
CA LYS A 33 13.63 12.98 -4.35
C LYS A 33 14.98 12.33 -4.04
N VAL A 34 16.08 13.02 -4.30
CA VAL A 34 17.43 12.50 -4.00
C VAL A 34 17.58 12.22 -2.51
N ARG A 35 17.16 13.15 -1.65
CA ARG A 35 17.20 12.96 -0.18
C ARG A 35 16.42 11.73 0.28
N LEU A 36 15.19 11.55 -0.24
CA LEU A 36 14.38 10.36 0.06
C LEU A 36 15.07 9.05 -0.36
N VAL A 37 15.74 9.06 -1.51
CA VAL A 37 16.46 7.89 -2.01
C VAL A 37 17.68 7.59 -1.13
N GLU A 38 18.46 8.62 -0.77
CA GLU A 38 19.61 8.48 0.13
C GLU A 38 19.21 7.93 1.50
N GLU A 39 18.07 8.37 2.03
CA GLU A 39 17.49 7.89 3.28
C GLU A 39 17.06 6.42 3.17
N ALA A 40 16.37 6.05 2.09
CA ALA A 40 15.95 4.66 1.85
C ALA A 40 17.11 3.70 1.61
N MET A 41 18.28 4.20 1.22
CA MET A 41 19.50 3.42 1.01
C MET A 41 20.32 3.19 2.29
N GLN A 42 19.96 3.84 3.41
CA GLN A 42 20.66 3.59 4.67
C GLN A 42 20.40 2.16 5.19
N PRO A 43 21.40 1.51 5.81
CA PRO A 43 21.22 0.18 6.39
C PRO A 43 20.07 0.14 7.40
N GLY A 44 19.19 -0.85 7.28
CA GLY A 44 18.02 -1.01 8.15
C GLY A 44 16.82 -0.16 7.79
N MET A 45 16.92 0.69 6.77
CA MET A 45 15.78 1.46 6.25
C MET A 45 15.03 0.69 5.15
N SER A 46 13.77 1.07 4.93
CA SER A 46 12.97 0.52 3.83
C SER A 46 12.15 1.62 3.14
N VAL A 47 11.83 1.41 1.87
CA VAL A 47 11.02 2.36 1.08
C VAL A 47 9.66 2.62 1.74
N SER A 48 8.98 1.58 2.23
CA SER A 48 7.68 1.71 2.92
C SER A 48 7.79 2.39 4.29
N TYR A 49 8.98 2.40 4.89
CA TYR A 49 9.23 3.16 6.11
C TYR A 49 9.39 4.65 5.80
N VAL A 50 10.18 5.00 4.78
CA VAL A 50 10.43 6.40 4.37
C VAL A 50 9.20 7.05 3.72
N ALA A 51 8.33 6.28 3.06
CA ALA A 51 7.19 6.79 2.29
C ALA A 51 5.89 7.00 3.08
N ARG A 52 5.85 6.67 4.38
CA ARG A 52 4.65 6.74 5.22
C ARG A 52 4.26 8.15 5.65
#